data_AF-A0A978SP94-F1
#
_entry.id   AF-A0A978SP94-F1
#
_cell.length_a   1.000
_cell.length_b   1.000
_cell.length_c   1.000
_cell.angle_alpha   90.00
_cell.angle_beta   90.00
_cell.angle_gamma   90.00
#
_symmetry.space_group_name_H-M   'P 1'
#
loop_
_entity.id
_entity.type
_entity.pdbx_description
1 polymer ?
#
loop_
_entity_poly.entity_id
_entity_poly.type
_entity_poly.pdbx_seq_one_letter_code
_entity_poly.pdbx_strand_id
1 'polypeptide(L)'
;MTSQEFTSGQPLNTAIDKAIADPMTANLPQLLKEFDYLISQLPRAAQLRVAGEILSRLAEIIAARARWLFDEWEEQYTPLEEEEPVLTAAMLQEVLRQSMTLHLDEFMEHPDFHRTYIPTESVAGEVEKSNLLEFAEMLDQEQAMEEALSLAHQEDVSVWIQAIQEWMQREGKEVSLIRLQKMLKKPLIELWLGLLLGGFALEQRGEFYQTESVWVKDVNG
;
A
#
# COMPACT_ATOMS: atom_id res chain seq x y z
N MET A 1 -40.51 39.19 -1.90
CA MET A 1 -40.22 39.38 -3.33
C MET A 1 -39.02 38.51 -3.63
N THR A 2 -39.27 37.27 -4.02
CA THR A 2 -38.32 36.15 -3.85
C THR A 2 -38.40 35.25 -5.08
N SER A 3 -37.95 35.73 -6.25
CA SER A 3 -38.08 34.93 -7.50
C SER A 3 -37.08 35.30 -8.61
N GLN A 4 -35.86 35.78 -8.29
CA GLN A 4 -34.89 36.15 -9.33
C GLN A 4 -33.46 35.61 -9.14
N GLU A 5 -33.24 34.51 -8.40
CA GLU A 5 -31.88 33.97 -8.18
C GLU A 5 -31.58 32.59 -8.79
N PHE A 6 -32.45 31.97 -9.62
CA PHE A 6 -32.29 30.54 -9.98
C PHE A 6 -32.20 30.17 -11.47
N THR A 7 -31.95 31.10 -12.38
CA THR A 7 -31.92 30.82 -13.83
C THR A 7 -30.53 30.58 -14.42
N SER A 8 -29.44 30.87 -13.69
CA SER A 8 -28.07 30.83 -14.26
C SER A 8 -27.48 29.41 -14.43
N GLY A 9 -28.01 28.38 -13.76
CA GLY A 9 -27.42 27.03 -13.75
C GLY A 9 -28.20 25.95 -14.52
N GLN A 10 -29.36 26.28 -15.07
CA GLN A 10 -30.16 25.32 -15.84
C GLN A 10 -29.48 24.71 -17.06
N PRO A 11 -28.73 25.46 -17.91
CA PRO A 11 -28.14 24.86 -19.10
C PRO A 11 -27.08 23.81 -18.76
N LEU A 12 -26.25 24.06 -17.75
CA LEU A 12 -25.25 23.11 -17.28
C LEU A 12 -25.90 21.87 -16.67
N ASN A 13 -26.92 22.05 -15.83
CA ASN A 13 -27.62 20.91 -15.22
C ASN A 13 -28.26 20.00 -16.27
N THR A 14 -28.89 20.57 -17.31
CA THR A 14 -29.44 19.78 -18.43
C THR A 14 -28.35 19.11 -19.27
N ALA A 15 -27.20 19.76 -19.46
CA ALA A 15 -26.06 19.16 -20.14
C ALA A 15 -25.48 17.98 -19.35
N ILE A 16 -25.42 18.10 -18.02
CA ILE A 16 -25.04 17.01 -17.11
C ILE A 16 -26.06 15.87 -17.14
N ASP A 17 -27.37 16.15 -17.12
CA ASP A 17 -28.40 15.10 -17.22
C ASP A 17 -28.28 14.30 -18.51
N LYS A 18 -28.01 14.96 -19.64
CA LYS A 18 -27.75 14.30 -20.92
C LYS A 18 -26.47 13.47 -20.89
N ALA A 19 -25.41 14.00 -20.27
CA ALA A 19 -24.15 13.30 -20.11
C ALA A 19 -24.24 12.11 -19.13
N ILE A 20 -25.15 12.12 -18.17
CA ILE A 20 -25.45 10.96 -17.33
C ILE A 20 -26.20 9.89 -18.13
N ALA A 21 -27.14 10.30 -19.00
CA ALA A 21 -27.89 9.38 -19.84
C ALA A 21 -27.03 8.71 -20.94
N ASP A 22 -26.04 9.44 -21.48
CA ASP A 22 -25.04 8.90 -22.39
C ASP A 22 -23.63 9.33 -21.96
N PRO A 23 -23.02 8.59 -21.01
CA PRO A 23 -21.71 8.93 -20.47
C PRO A 23 -20.62 8.91 -21.53
N MET A 24 -20.64 8.00 -22.49
CA MET A 24 -19.52 7.79 -23.40
C MET A 24 -19.34 8.94 -24.41
N THR A 25 -20.43 9.62 -24.80
CA THR A 25 -20.37 10.73 -25.76
C THR A 25 -20.20 12.11 -25.09
N ALA A 26 -20.25 12.17 -23.75
CA ALA A 26 -20.16 13.42 -23.01
C ALA A 26 -18.79 14.15 -23.18
N ASN A 27 -18.82 15.48 -23.32
CA ASN A 27 -17.61 16.29 -23.35
C ASN A 27 -17.28 16.84 -21.96
N LEU A 28 -16.59 16.05 -21.13
CA LEU A 28 -16.21 16.44 -19.76
C LEU A 28 -15.38 17.73 -19.69
N PRO A 29 -14.35 17.94 -20.55
CA PRO A 29 -13.59 19.19 -20.54
C PRO A 29 -14.45 20.43 -20.77
N GLN A 30 -15.49 20.33 -21.62
CA GLN A 30 -16.42 21.42 -21.84
C GLN A 30 -17.32 21.64 -20.62
N LEU A 31 -17.87 20.57 -20.04
CA LEU A 31 -18.70 20.65 -18.82
C LEU A 31 -17.94 21.27 -17.64
N LEU A 32 -16.65 20.94 -17.47
CA LEU A 32 -15.79 21.53 -16.43
C LEU A 32 -15.54 23.03 -16.66
N LYS A 33 -15.33 23.46 -17.91
CA LYS A 33 -15.20 24.90 -18.22
C LYS A 33 -16.48 25.68 -17.91
N GLU A 34 -17.63 25.11 -18.26
CA GLU A 34 -18.94 25.70 -17.97
C GLU A 34 -19.22 25.73 -16.46
N PHE A 35 -18.79 24.70 -15.73
CA PHE A 35 -18.81 24.65 -14.27
C PHE A 35 -17.96 25.76 -13.64
N ASP A 36 -16.69 25.91 -14.03
CA ASP A 36 -15.80 26.94 -13.49
C ASP A 36 -16.38 28.35 -13.72
N TYR A 37 -16.94 28.57 -14.91
CA TYR A 37 -17.63 29.81 -15.26
C TYR A 37 -18.84 30.08 -14.36
N LEU A 38 -19.65 29.05 -14.07
CA LEU A 38 -20.83 29.17 -13.21
C LEU A 38 -20.42 29.46 -11.76
N ILE A 39 -19.45 28.74 -11.21
CA ILE A 39 -18.97 28.95 -9.83
C ILE A 39 -18.35 30.34 -9.66
N SER A 40 -17.64 30.85 -10.66
CA SER A 40 -17.04 32.20 -10.61
C SER A 40 -18.06 33.34 -10.49
N GLN A 41 -19.31 33.11 -10.94
CA GLN A 41 -20.40 34.09 -10.88
C GLN A 41 -21.23 34.01 -9.60
N LEU A 42 -21.08 32.94 -8.81
CA LEU A 42 -21.84 32.74 -7.58
C LEU A 42 -21.20 33.48 -6.39
N PRO A 43 -22.02 33.95 -5.42
CA PRO A 43 -21.51 34.47 -4.16
C PRO A 43 -20.70 33.42 -3.39
N ARG A 44 -19.62 33.81 -2.69
CA ARG A 44 -18.74 32.90 -1.93
C ARG A 44 -19.49 31.93 -1.01
N ALA A 45 -20.56 32.41 -0.36
CA ALA A 45 -21.37 31.59 0.54
C ALA A 45 -22.11 30.44 -0.17
N ALA A 46 -22.39 30.56 -1.47
CA ALA A 46 -23.09 29.55 -2.26
C ALA A 46 -22.14 28.68 -3.10
N GLN A 47 -20.91 29.14 -3.37
CA GLN A 47 -19.94 28.46 -4.23
C GLN A 47 -19.68 27.02 -3.79
N LEU A 48 -19.32 26.79 -2.52
CA LEU A 48 -18.98 25.44 -2.04
C LEU A 48 -20.16 24.47 -2.12
N ARG A 49 -21.37 24.94 -1.77
CA ARG A 49 -22.58 24.10 -1.80
C ARG A 49 -22.91 23.68 -3.23
N VAL A 50 -22.97 24.64 -4.15
CA VAL A 50 -23.30 24.38 -5.56
C VAL A 50 -22.17 23.61 -6.26
N ALA A 51 -20.91 23.88 -5.90
CA ALA A 51 -19.76 23.15 -6.39
C ALA A 51 -19.81 21.67 -6.02
N GLY A 52 -20.10 21.37 -4.74
CA GLY A 52 -20.23 19.99 -4.27
C GLY A 52 -21.32 19.22 -5.00
N GLU A 53 -22.49 19.84 -5.20
CA GLU A 53 -23.62 19.22 -5.92
C GLU A 53 -23.26 18.89 -7.37
N ILE A 54 -22.66 19.83 -8.09
CA ILE A 54 -22.29 19.63 -9.50
C ILE A 54 -21.12 18.64 -9.63
N LEU A 55 -20.11 18.71 -8.77
CA LEU A 55 -18.98 17.79 -8.78
C LEU A 55 -19.41 16.35 -8.47
N SER A 56 -20.37 16.15 -7.57
CA SER A 56 -20.95 14.82 -7.33
C SER A 56 -21.54 14.23 -8.61
N ARG A 57 -22.29 15.02 -9.37
CA ARG A 57 -22.91 14.57 -10.63
C ARG A 57 -21.89 14.36 -11.74
N LEU A 58 -20.83 15.16 -11.80
CA LEU A 58 -19.71 14.93 -12.73
C LEU A 58 -18.96 13.63 -12.38
N ALA A 59 -18.81 13.32 -11.09
CA ALA A 59 -18.20 12.06 -10.65
C ALA A 59 -19.05 10.84 -11.05
N GLU A 60 -20.39 10.95 -11.02
CA GLU A 60 -21.28 9.89 -11.53
C GLU A 60 -21.03 9.57 -13.00
N ILE A 61 -20.79 10.58 -13.84
CA ILE A 61 -20.47 10.38 -15.26
C ILE A 61 -19.15 9.62 -15.42
N ILE A 62 -18.12 9.98 -14.65
CA ILE A 62 -16.82 9.29 -14.68
C ILE A 62 -16.96 7.84 -14.20
N ALA A 63 -17.70 7.62 -13.12
CA ALA A 63 -17.95 6.29 -12.59
C ALA A 63 -18.70 5.40 -13.59
N ALA A 64 -19.71 5.96 -14.28
CA ALA A 64 -20.45 5.23 -15.32
C ALA A 64 -19.55 4.85 -16.50
N ARG A 65 -18.67 5.75 -16.95
CA ARG A 65 -17.68 5.44 -18.00
C ARG A 65 -16.70 4.35 -17.57
N ALA A 66 -16.17 4.46 -16.36
CA ALA A 66 -15.23 3.48 -15.84
C ALA A 66 -15.87 2.09 -15.79
N ARG A 67 -17.12 2.00 -15.30
CA ARG A 67 -17.88 0.75 -15.29
C ARG A 67 -18.06 0.18 -16.70
N TRP A 68 -18.49 1.00 -17.64
CA TRP A 68 -18.64 0.56 -19.03
C TRP A 68 -17.33 0.05 -19.65
N LEU A 69 -16.20 0.72 -19.39
CA LEU A 69 -14.89 0.28 -19.85
C LEU A 69 -14.45 -1.03 -19.19
N PHE A 70 -14.75 -1.24 -17.91
CA PHE A 70 -14.48 -2.50 -17.22
C PHE A 70 -15.36 -3.62 -17.76
N ASP A 71 -16.66 -3.38 -17.98
CA ASP A 71 -17.58 -4.36 -18.54
C ASP A 71 -17.15 -4.75 -19.96
N GLU A 72 -16.80 -3.77 -20.82
CA GLU A 72 -16.27 -4.03 -22.17
C GLU A 72 -14.96 -4.83 -22.13
N TRP A 73 -14.05 -4.48 -21.22
CA TRP A 73 -12.79 -5.21 -21.05
C TRP A 73 -13.03 -6.64 -20.57
N GLU A 74 -13.93 -6.82 -19.59
CA GLU A 74 -14.28 -8.13 -19.04
C GLU A 74 -14.91 -9.01 -20.12
N GLU A 75 -15.83 -8.48 -20.94
CA GLU A 75 -16.42 -9.20 -22.07
C GLU A 75 -15.39 -9.59 -23.15
N GLN A 76 -14.40 -8.73 -23.42
CA GLN A 76 -13.39 -8.99 -24.46
C GLN A 76 -12.31 -9.97 -24.03
N TYR A 77 -11.92 -9.94 -22.75
CA TYR A 77 -10.72 -10.62 -22.27
C TYR A 77 -10.99 -11.70 -21.23
N THR A 78 -12.24 -11.86 -20.75
CA THR A 78 -12.66 -13.01 -19.94
C THR A 78 -13.31 -14.03 -20.87
N PRO A 79 -12.65 -15.16 -21.18
CA PRO A 79 -13.24 -16.17 -22.03
C PRO A 79 -14.48 -16.74 -21.32
N LEU A 80 -15.65 -16.65 -21.97
CA LEU A 80 -16.91 -17.24 -21.50
C LEU A 80 -16.84 -18.77 -21.26
N GLU A 81 -15.75 -19.43 -21.66
CA GLU A 81 -15.53 -20.87 -21.61
C GLU A 81 -14.32 -21.31 -20.77
N GLU A 82 -13.49 -20.39 -20.27
CA GLU A 82 -12.43 -20.76 -19.32
C GLU A 82 -13.02 -20.71 -17.91
N GLU A 83 -13.53 -21.85 -17.44
CA GLU A 83 -13.70 -22.09 -16.00
C GLU A 83 -12.40 -21.65 -15.33
N GLU A 84 -12.45 -20.63 -14.46
CA GLU A 84 -11.31 -20.25 -13.63
C GLU A 84 -10.63 -21.53 -13.16
N PRO A 85 -9.30 -21.68 -13.31
CA PRO A 85 -8.65 -22.97 -13.09
C PRO A 85 -8.99 -23.50 -11.71
N VAL A 86 -9.93 -24.46 -11.66
CA VAL A 86 -10.42 -24.99 -10.40
C VAL A 86 -9.29 -25.83 -9.84
N LEU A 87 -8.62 -25.31 -8.81
CA LEU A 87 -7.55 -26.01 -8.11
C LEU A 87 -8.15 -27.25 -7.45
N THR A 88 -8.03 -28.39 -8.14
CA THR A 88 -8.48 -29.66 -7.59
C THR A 88 -7.58 -30.07 -6.43
N ALA A 89 -8.14 -30.85 -5.50
CA ALA A 89 -7.36 -31.40 -4.40
C ALA A 89 -6.14 -32.19 -4.89
N ALA A 90 -6.21 -32.82 -6.07
CA ALA A 90 -5.10 -33.53 -6.70
C ALA A 90 -3.96 -32.58 -7.12
N MET A 91 -4.28 -31.42 -7.69
CA MET A 91 -3.27 -30.40 -8.05
C MET A 91 -2.58 -29.82 -6.82
N LEU A 92 -3.34 -29.66 -5.72
CA LEU A 92 -2.82 -29.13 -4.47
C LEU A 92 -2.00 -30.17 -3.67
N GLN A 93 -2.11 -31.47 -3.95
CA GLN A 93 -1.38 -32.52 -3.22
C GLN A 93 0.13 -32.49 -3.46
N GLU A 94 0.58 -32.03 -4.62
CA GLU A 94 2.02 -31.92 -4.93
C GLU A 94 2.67 -30.70 -4.27
N VAL A 95 1.87 -29.67 -3.95
CA VAL A 95 2.34 -28.39 -3.40
C VAL A 95 2.11 -28.29 -1.90
N LEU A 96 0.97 -28.81 -1.41
CA LEU A 96 0.62 -28.78 0.00
C LEU A 96 1.19 -30.00 0.71
N ARG A 97 2.05 -29.73 1.69
CA ARG A 97 2.44 -30.73 2.68
C ARG A 97 1.20 -31.14 3.49
N GLN A 98 0.68 -32.34 3.25
CA GLN A 98 -0.55 -32.85 3.89
C GLN A 98 -0.46 -32.98 5.41
N SER A 99 0.71 -33.30 5.95
CA SER A 99 0.90 -33.36 7.40
C SER A 99 2.35 -33.08 7.80
N MET A 100 2.48 -32.46 8.96
CA MET A 100 3.75 -32.18 9.63
C MET A 100 3.64 -32.71 11.04
N THR A 101 4.26 -33.85 11.32
CA THR A 101 4.44 -34.33 12.69
C THR A 101 5.71 -33.68 13.25
N LEU A 102 5.51 -32.67 14.09
CA LEU A 102 6.57 -32.10 14.93
C LEU A 102 6.63 -32.90 16.23
N HIS A 103 7.79 -33.49 16.52
CA HIS A 103 8.06 -34.05 17.84
C HIS A 103 8.49 -32.89 18.75
N LEU A 104 7.53 -32.34 19.49
CA LEU A 104 7.73 -31.18 20.37
C LEU A 104 8.65 -31.48 21.56
N ASP A 105 8.96 -32.75 21.84
CA ASP A 105 9.84 -33.16 22.93
C ASP A 105 11.27 -32.59 22.79
N GLU A 106 11.74 -32.33 21.57
CA GLU A 106 13.04 -31.68 21.32
C GLU A 106 13.03 -30.16 21.57
N PHE A 107 11.86 -29.55 21.60
CA PHE A 107 11.69 -28.09 21.78
C PHE A 107 11.19 -27.72 23.18
N MET A 108 10.83 -28.70 24.00
CA MET A 108 10.44 -28.47 25.39
C MET A 108 11.66 -28.65 26.29
N GLU A 109 12.14 -27.55 26.88
CA GLU A 109 12.98 -27.66 28.06
C GLU A 109 12.16 -28.32 29.18
N HIS A 110 12.60 -29.49 29.65
CA HIS A 110 12.01 -30.10 30.82
C HIS A 110 12.41 -29.28 32.04
N PRO A 111 11.47 -28.64 32.77
CA PRO A 111 11.83 -27.98 34.01
C PRO A 111 12.30 -29.03 35.01
N ASP A 112 13.57 -28.98 35.37
CA ASP A 112 14.11 -29.72 36.51
C ASP A 112 13.41 -29.21 37.78
N PHE A 113 12.32 -29.85 38.16
CA PHE A 113 11.65 -29.57 39.44
C PHE A 113 12.50 -30.13 40.59
N HIS A 114 13.63 -29.50 40.88
CA HIS A 114 14.23 -29.55 42.21
C HIS A 114 13.31 -28.78 43.16
N ARG A 115 12.25 -29.45 43.64
CA ARG A 115 11.42 -28.97 44.74
C ARG A 115 12.27 -28.90 46.00
N THR A 116 12.92 -27.77 46.20
CA THR A 116 13.26 -27.31 47.53
C THR A 116 12.02 -26.61 48.04
N TYR A 117 11.30 -27.25 48.97
CA TYR A 117 10.17 -26.62 49.64
C TYR A 117 10.70 -25.44 50.46
N ILE A 118 10.53 -24.24 49.93
CA ILE A 118 10.68 -22.99 50.67
C ILE A 118 9.25 -22.54 50.97
N PRO A 119 8.79 -22.58 52.23
CA PRO A 119 7.52 -21.98 52.61
C PRO A 119 7.66 -20.46 52.52
N THR A 120 7.43 -19.90 51.35
CA THR A 120 7.13 -18.48 51.20
C THR A 120 5.66 -18.31 51.54
N GLU A 121 5.38 -17.54 52.59
CA GLU A 121 4.06 -17.02 52.89
C GLU A 121 3.46 -16.42 51.61
N SER A 122 2.46 -17.11 51.05
CA SER A 122 1.71 -16.63 49.91
C SER A 122 0.91 -15.42 50.35
N VAL A 123 1.42 -14.23 50.03
CA VAL A 123 0.63 -13.00 50.08
C VAL A 123 -0.24 -12.97 48.82
N ALA A 124 -1.29 -13.78 48.82
CA ALA A 124 -2.40 -13.61 47.89
C ALA A 124 -3.21 -12.38 48.36
N GLY A 125 -2.72 -11.19 48.02
CA GLY A 125 -3.48 -9.96 48.13
C GLY A 125 -4.52 -9.90 47.00
N GLU A 126 -5.69 -9.35 47.29
CA GLU A 126 -6.73 -9.09 46.30
C GLU A 126 -6.21 -8.06 45.30
N VAL A 127 -5.75 -8.52 44.13
CA VAL A 127 -5.29 -7.63 43.06
C VAL A 127 -6.50 -7.14 42.30
N GLU A 128 -6.73 -5.83 42.36
CA GLU A 128 -7.82 -5.16 41.65
C GLU A 128 -7.72 -5.46 40.15
N LYS A 129 -8.82 -5.89 39.54
CA LYS A 129 -8.87 -6.39 38.15
C LYS A 129 -8.37 -5.37 37.13
N SER A 130 -8.45 -4.07 37.46
CA SER A 130 -7.87 -2.95 36.72
C SER A 130 -6.35 -3.03 36.59
N ASN A 131 -5.64 -3.38 37.66
CA ASN A 131 -4.18 -3.49 37.65
C ASN A 131 -3.70 -4.69 36.83
N LEU A 132 -4.50 -5.76 36.76
CA LEU A 132 -4.21 -6.92 35.90
C LEU A 132 -4.42 -6.62 34.42
N LEU A 133 -5.41 -5.78 34.09
CA LEU A 133 -5.65 -5.32 32.72
C LEU A 133 -4.53 -4.38 32.24
N GLU A 134 -4.10 -3.45 33.08
CA GLU A 134 -3.02 -2.52 32.76
C GLU A 134 -1.68 -3.26 32.59
N PHE A 135 -1.40 -4.27 33.42
CA PHE A 135 -0.23 -5.14 33.27
C PHE A 135 -0.30 -6.02 32.00
N ALA A 136 -1.49 -6.52 31.65
CA ALA A 136 -1.68 -7.29 30.41
C ALA A 136 -1.49 -6.42 29.15
N GLU A 137 -2.01 -5.18 29.15
CA GLU A 137 -1.77 -4.23 28.06
C GLU A 137 -0.29 -3.86 27.93
N MET A 138 0.42 -3.73 29.06
CA MET A 138 1.86 -3.46 29.05
C MET A 138 2.67 -4.63 28.47
N LEU A 139 2.29 -5.87 28.80
CA LEU A 139 2.90 -7.08 28.24
C LEU A 139 2.61 -7.24 26.74
N ASP A 140 1.37 -7.00 26.30
CA ASP A 140 1.02 -7.03 24.87
C ASP A 140 1.81 -5.97 24.09
N GLN A 141 2.05 -4.80 24.68
CA GLN A 141 2.81 -3.72 24.06
C GLN A 141 4.32 -4.02 24.03
N GLU A 142 4.89 -4.59 25.10
CA GLU A 142 6.29 -5.04 25.13
C GLU A 142 6.51 -6.21 24.15
N GLN A 143 5.60 -7.18 24.09
CA GLN A 143 5.66 -8.28 23.13
C GLN A 143 5.49 -7.80 21.70
N ALA A 144 4.58 -6.87 21.42
CA ALA A 144 4.46 -6.27 20.08
C ALA A 144 5.70 -5.45 19.70
N MET A 145 6.35 -4.78 20.67
CA MET A 145 7.59 -4.05 20.45
C MET A 145 8.76 -5.00 20.21
N GLU A 146 8.82 -6.11 20.94
CA GLU A 146 9.85 -7.15 20.81
C GLU A 146 9.67 -7.97 19.53
N GLU A 147 8.44 -8.27 19.12
CA GLU A 147 8.12 -8.86 17.83
C GLU A 147 8.47 -7.91 16.67
N ALA A 148 8.17 -6.61 16.78
CA ALA A 148 8.56 -5.59 15.80
C ALA A 148 10.09 -5.42 15.73
N LEU A 149 10.78 -5.46 16.88
CA LEU A 149 12.23 -5.46 16.97
C LEU A 149 12.84 -6.76 16.40
N SER A 150 12.19 -7.90 16.59
CA SER A 150 12.64 -9.19 16.06
C SER A 150 12.48 -9.28 14.54
N LEU A 151 11.42 -8.67 13.98
CA LEU A 151 11.26 -8.49 12.54
C LEU A 151 12.33 -7.56 11.97
N ALA A 152 12.74 -6.54 12.71
CA ALA A 152 13.79 -5.60 12.30
C ALA A 152 15.22 -6.19 12.43
N HIS A 153 15.45 -7.17 13.30
CA HIS A 153 16.79 -7.69 13.60
C HIS A 153 17.39 -8.64 12.54
N GLN A 154 16.67 -8.97 11.47
CA GLN A 154 17.21 -9.80 10.39
C GLN A 154 17.69 -9.00 9.17
N GLU A 155 17.37 -7.70 9.09
CA GLU A 155 17.71 -6.85 7.95
C GLU A 155 18.57 -5.67 8.39
N ASP A 156 19.89 -5.87 8.42
CA ASP A 156 20.84 -4.79 8.69
C ASP A 156 21.01 -3.88 7.45
N VAL A 157 19.99 -3.04 7.23
CA VAL A 157 19.95 -2.04 6.14
C VAL A 157 21.14 -1.08 6.21
N SER A 158 21.64 -0.79 7.42
CA SER A 158 22.77 0.12 7.63
C SER A 158 24.05 -0.44 7.01
N VAL A 159 24.29 -1.75 7.17
CA VAL A 159 25.42 -2.44 6.51
C VAL A 159 25.29 -2.40 4.99
N TRP A 160 24.08 -2.45 4.45
CA TRP A 160 23.86 -2.40 3.00
C TRP A 160 24.12 -0.99 2.45
N ILE A 161 23.62 0.04 3.12
CA ILE A 161 23.88 1.45 2.79
C ILE A 161 25.39 1.72 2.80
N GLN A 162 26.08 1.28 3.87
CA GLN A 162 27.52 1.47 3.99
C GLN A 162 28.30 0.75 2.88
N ALA A 163 27.95 -0.51 2.56
CA ALA A 163 28.60 -1.25 1.49
C ALA A 163 28.42 -0.60 0.11
N ILE A 164 27.25 -0.04 -0.17
CA ILE A 164 26.97 0.69 -1.41
C ILE A 164 27.78 1.99 -1.46
N GLN A 165 27.80 2.74 -0.36
CA GLN A 165 28.51 4.02 -0.27
C GLN A 165 30.02 3.85 -0.40
N GLU A 166 30.61 2.88 0.30
CA GLU A 166 32.03 2.54 0.19
C GLU A 166 32.42 2.14 -1.24
N TRP A 167 31.53 1.41 -1.93
CA TRP A 167 31.77 1.01 -3.31
C TRP A 167 31.71 2.22 -4.26
N MET A 168 30.70 3.09 -4.13
CA MET A 168 30.57 4.29 -4.98
C MET A 168 31.72 5.28 -4.76
N GLN A 169 32.20 5.43 -3.53
CA GLN A 169 33.37 6.27 -3.25
C GLN A 169 34.66 5.75 -3.92
N ARG A 170 34.78 4.44 -4.14
CA ARG A 170 35.97 3.82 -4.75
C ARG A 170 35.92 3.74 -6.28
N GLU A 171 34.78 3.39 -6.86
CA GLU A 171 34.68 3.09 -8.30
C GLU A 171 33.95 4.15 -9.14
N GLY A 172 33.25 5.11 -8.52
CA GLY A 172 32.66 6.26 -9.20
C GLY A 172 31.27 6.67 -8.70
N LYS A 173 30.93 7.94 -8.91
CA LYS A 173 29.69 8.57 -8.44
C LYS A 173 28.41 8.09 -9.14
N GLU A 174 28.52 7.27 -10.17
CA GLU A 174 27.39 6.83 -10.98
C GLU A 174 27.59 5.40 -11.53
N VAL A 175 26.58 4.55 -11.34
CA VAL A 175 26.59 3.14 -11.76
C VAL A 175 25.20 2.66 -12.15
N SER A 176 25.09 1.71 -13.09
CA SER A 176 23.83 1.01 -13.31
C SER A 176 23.54 -0.01 -12.20
N LEU A 177 22.27 -0.14 -11.81
CA LEU A 177 21.83 -1.02 -10.73
C LEU A 177 22.28 -2.48 -10.92
N ILE A 178 22.20 -2.98 -12.14
CA ILE A 178 22.62 -4.35 -12.48
C ILE A 178 24.14 -4.52 -12.32
N ARG A 179 24.93 -3.50 -12.67
CA ARG A 179 26.38 -3.55 -12.48
C ARG A 179 26.73 -3.51 -10.99
N LEU A 180 26.04 -2.67 -10.22
CA LEU A 180 26.17 -2.62 -8.76
C LEU A 180 25.86 -3.98 -8.12
N GLN A 181 24.79 -4.65 -8.56
CA GLN A 181 24.44 -6.00 -8.11
C GLN A 181 25.53 -7.03 -8.42
N LYS A 182 26.05 -7.03 -9.64
CA LYS A 182 27.13 -7.96 -10.04
C LYS A 182 28.40 -7.77 -9.22
N MET A 183 28.73 -6.52 -8.85
CA MET A 183 29.94 -6.21 -8.09
C MET A 183 29.80 -6.52 -6.61
N LEU A 184 28.69 -6.12 -5.98
CA LEU A 184 28.45 -6.36 -4.55
C LEU A 184 28.02 -7.80 -4.26
N LYS A 185 27.57 -8.56 -5.27
CA LYS A 185 27.03 -9.93 -5.15
C LYS A 185 25.94 -10.05 -4.08
N LYS A 186 25.19 -8.96 -3.87
CA LYS A 186 24.06 -8.90 -2.96
C LYS A 186 22.76 -9.19 -3.70
N PRO A 187 21.76 -9.79 -3.03
CA PRO A 187 20.44 -9.94 -3.62
C PRO A 187 19.86 -8.57 -3.97
N LEU A 188 19.08 -8.54 -5.04
CA LEU A 188 18.57 -7.30 -5.62
C LEU A 188 17.73 -6.51 -4.61
N ILE A 189 17.02 -7.20 -3.72
CA ILE A 189 16.18 -6.57 -2.69
C ILE A 189 17.00 -5.82 -1.62
N GLU A 190 18.12 -6.40 -1.15
CA GLU A 190 19.03 -5.71 -0.20
C GLU A 190 19.59 -4.42 -0.80
N LEU A 191 19.93 -4.47 -2.09
CA LEU A 191 20.42 -3.31 -2.82
C LEU A 191 19.32 -2.26 -3.02
N TRP A 192 18.11 -2.66 -3.40
CA TRP A 192 16.98 -1.73 -3.51
C TRP A 192 16.65 -1.06 -2.19
N LEU A 193 16.59 -1.81 -1.09
CA LEU A 193 16.33 -1.27 0.25
C LEU A 193 17.46 -0.33 0.68
N GLY A 194 18.72 -0.71 0.48
CA GLY A 194 19.86 0.16 0.76
C GLY A 194 19.89 1.42 -0.11
N LEU A 195 19.42 1.36 -1.36
CA LEU A 195 19.36 2.52 -2.26
C LEU A 195 18.23 3.49 -1.89
N LEU A 196 17.04 2.96 -1.60
CA LEU A 196 15.87 3.74 -1.21
C LEU A 196 16.06 4.41 0.15
N LEU A 197 16.71 3.73 1.09
CA LEU A 197 16.91 4.22 2.46
C LEU A 197 18.24 4.95 2.65
N GLY A 198 19.21 4.76 1.76
CA GLY A 198 20.55 5.37 1.81
C GLY A 198 20.69 6.75 1.17
N GLY A 199 19.60 7.33 0.65
CA GLY A 199 19.61 8.68 0.08
C GLY A 199 20.28 8.80 -1.30
N PHE A 200 20.33 7.71 -2.07
CA PHE A 200 20.85 7.70 -3.44
C PHE A 200 19.77 8.16 -4.43
N ALA A 201 20.17 8.83 -5.52
CA ALA A 201 19.24 9.17 -6.60
C ALA A 201 19.16 8.03 -7.62
N LEU A 202 17.93 7.61 -7.92
CA LEU A 202 17.62 6.61 -8.94
C LEU A 202 17.10 7.32 -10.19
N GLU A 203 17.78 7.11 -11.32
CA GLU A 203 17.39 7.65 -12.62
C GLU A 203 17.09 6.52 -13.60
N GLN A 204 15.89 6.52 -14.19
CA GLN A 204 15.59 5.67 -15.33
C GLN A 204 15.99 6.40 -16.63
N ARG A 205 16.96 5.85 -17.36
CA ARG A 205 17.52 6.44 -18.59
C ARG A 205 17.05 5.78 -19.88
N GLY A 206 16.07 4.89 -19.80
CA GLY A 206 15.54 4.13 -20.93
C GLY A 206 14.04 3.92 -20.82
N GLU A 207 13.50 3.04 -21.66
CA GLU A 207 12.08 2.68 -21.66
C GLU A 207 11.67 1.98 -20.35
N PHE A 208 10.40 2.13 -19.97
CA PHE A 208 9.88 1.73 -18.65
C PHE A 208 10.20 0.26 -18.26
N TYR A 209 10.29 -0.64 -19.24
CA TYR A 209 10.56 -2.08 -19.03
C TYR A 209 12.02 -2.50 -19.19
N GLN A 210 12.95 -1.56 -19.39
CA GLN A 210 14.38 -1.86 -19.51
C GLN A 210 15.05 -1.77 -18.15
N THR A 211 15.11 -2.89 -17.42
CA THR A 211 15.73 -2.96 -16.08
C THR A 211 17.21 -2.57 -16.08
N GLU A 212 17.89 -2.69 -17.23
CA GLU A 212 19.29 -2.26 -17.41
C GLU A 212 19.48 -0.74 -17.45
N SER A 213 18.38 0.00 -17.55
CA SER A 213 18.36 1.46 -17.68
C SER A 213 18.19 2.20 -16.34
N VAL A 214 18.15 1.48 -15.22
CA VAL A 214 18.13 2.08 -13.88
C VAL A 214 19.55 2.41 -13.44
N TRP A 215 19.83 3.69 -13.25
CA TRP A 215 21.09 4.24 -12.81
C TRP A 215 20.98 4.78 -11.40
N VAL A 216 22.06 4.63 -10.64
CA VAL A 216 22.20 5.11 -9.28
C VAL A 216 23.27 6.19 -9.27
N LYS A 217 22.93 7.33 -8.68
CA LYS A 217 23.84 8.45 -8.42
C LYS A 217 24.01 8.65 -6.93
N ASP A 218 25.25 8.86 -6.52
CA ASP A 218 25.56 9.37 -5.18
C ASP A 218 25.27 10.88 -5.15
N VAL A 219 24.24 11.28 -4.41
CA VAL A 219 23.84 12.68 -4.21
C VAL A 219 24.60 13.31 -3.03
N ASN A 220 25.25 12.49 -2.19
CA ASN A 220 25.87 12.91 -0.95
C ASN A 220 27.40 13.10 -1.06
N GLY A 221 27.92 13.39 -2.27
CA GLY A 221 29.35 13.61 -2.53
C GLY A 221 29.72 15.00 -2.99
#